data_AF-A0A7C7UCM9-F1
#
_entry.id   AF-A0A7C7UCM9-F1
#
_cell.length_a   1.000
_cell.length_b   1.000
_cell.length_c   1.000
_cell.angle_alpha   90.00
_cell.angle_beta   90.00
_cell.angle_gamma   90.00
#
_symmetry.space_group_name_H-M   'P 1'
#
loop_
_entity.id
_entity.type
_entity.pdbx_description
1 polymer ?
#
loop_
_entity_poly.entity_id
_entity_poly.type
_entity_poly.pdbx_seq_one_letter_code
_entity_poly.pdbx_strand_id
1 'polypeptide(L)'
;MARPAPRYTRRVQTLFTPQQYELLREHAREVKKPLSVVVREAVERSLLTKLEQRRKREALKWLCSQELPVDDWEVMERQIETMWEMCG
;
A
#
# COMPACT_ATOMS: atom_id res chain seq x y z
N MET A 1 -15.32 11.43 -6.71
CA MET A 1 -16.08 10.19 -6.38
C MET A 1 -15.57 9.65 -5.06
N ALA A 2 -16.45 9.32 -4.11
CA ALA A 2 -16.04 8.80 -2.80
C ALA A 2 -15.45 7.39 -2.95
N ARG A 3 -14.30 7.14 -2.34
CA ARG A 3 -13.66 5.81 -2.32
C ARG A 3 -14.61 4.83 -1.60
N PRO A 4 -14.92 3.65 -2.17
CA PRO A 4 -15.82 2.71 -1.52
C PRO A 4 -15.27 2.30 -0.14
N ALA A 5 -16.19 2.06 0.81
CA ALA A 5 -15.82 1.66 2.16
C ALA A 5 -14.98 0.37 2.13
N PRO A 6 -13.92 0.25 2.95
CA PRO A 6 -13.05 -0.92 2.92
C PRO A 6 -13.81 -2.21 3.25
N ARG A 7 -13.63 -3.25 2.44
CA ARG A 7 -14.19 -4.58 2.69
C ARG A 7 -13.22 -5.42 3.51
N TYR A 8 -13.48 -5.58 4.81
CA TYR A 8 -12.67 -6.42 5.70
C TYR A 8 -13.10 -7.89 5.60
N THR A 9 -12.21 -8.78 5.16
CA THR A 9 -12.54 -10.19 4.84
C THR A 9 -11.84 -11.22 5.73
N ARG A 10 -10.88 -10.80 6.56
CA ARG A 10 -10.06 -11.67 7.42
C ARG A 10 -10.06 -11.16 8.86
N ARG A 11 -10.11 -12.07 9.82
CA ARG A 11 -10.05 -11.79 11.26
C ARG A 11 -8.73 -12.28 11.82
N VAL A 12 -8.07 -11.44 12.61
CA VAL A 12 -6.92 -11.78 13.43
C VAL A 12 -7.30 -11.54 14.89
N GLN A 13 -6.94 -12.46 15.79
CA GLN A 13 -7.18 -12.33 17.23
C GLN A 13 -5.85 -12.25 17.97
N THR A 14 -5.73 -11.26 18.84
CA THR A 14 -4.57 -11.03 19.71
C THR A 14 -5.09 -10.57 21.06
N LEU A 15 -4.45 -11.02 22.13
CA LEU A 15 -4.77 -10.62 23.49
C LEU A 15 -3.95 -9.39 23.89
N PHE A 16 -4.62 -8.42 24.50
CA PHE A 16 -3.98 -7.30 25.18
C PHE A 16 -3.98 -7.56 26.68
N THR A 17 -3.05 -6.94 27.39
CA THR A 17 -3.16 -6.84 28.85
C THR A 17 -4.43 -6.04 29.22
N PRO A 18 -5.01 -6.24 30.41
CA PRO A 18 -6.18 -5.48 30.85
C PRO A 18 -5.96 -3.95 30.77
N GLN A 19 -4.77 -3.50 31.17
CA GLN A 19 -4.40 -2.07 31.14
C GLN A 19 -4.37 -1.52 29.71
N GLN A 20 -3.74 -2.25 28.77
CA GLN A 20 -3.73 -1.85 27.37
C GLN A 20 -5.14 -1.81 26.77
N TYR A 21 -5.99 -2.76 27.12
CA TYR A 21 -7.35 -2.81 26.61
C TYR A 21 -8.19 -1.63 27.10
N GLU A 22 -8.14 -1.29 28.39
CA GLU A 22 -8.89 -0.14 28.92
C GLU A 22 -8.39 1.18 28.32
N LEU A 23 -7.07 1.37 28.20
CA LEU A 23 -6.51 2.56 27.54
C LEU A 23 -6.99 2.70 26.08
N LEU A 24 -6.98 1.61 25.32
CA LEU A 24 -7.48 1.63 23.94
C LEU A 24 -8.99 1.89 23.88
N ARG A 25 -9.76 1.38 24.84
CA ARG A 25 -11.21 1.57 24.93
C ARG A 25 -11.57 3.01 25.29
N GLU A 26 -10.85 3.63 26.23
CA GLU A 26 -10.98 5.05 26.57
C GLU A 26 -10.69 5.92 25.35
N HIS A 27 -9.55 5.70 24.71
CA HIS A 27 -9.18 6.43 23.50
C HIS A 27 -10.22 6.28 22.37
N ALA A 28 -10.74 5.07 22.16
CA ALA A 28 -11.79 4.82 21.18
C ALA A 28 -13.08 5.63 21.46
N ARG A 29 -13.43 5.83 22.73
CA ARG A 29 -14.56 6.68 23.14
C ARG A 29 -14.28 8.15 22.88
N GLU A 30 -13.09 8.63 23.25
CA GLU A 30 -12.66 10.03 23.03
C GLU A 30 -12.72 10.41 21.56
N VAL A 31 -12.18 9.56 20.69
CA VAL A 31 -12.16 9.79 19.23
C VAL A 31 -13.45 9.38 18.53
N LYS A 32 -14.47 8.89 19.28
CA LYS A 32 -15.77 8.43 18.79
C LYS A 32 -15.67 7.41 17.65
N LYS A 33 -14.75 6.46 17.77
CA LYS A 33 -14.54 5.39 16.78
C LYS A 33 -14.70 4.02 17.43
N PRO A 34 -15.16 2.99 16.69
CA PRO A 34 -15.08 1.62 17.15
C PRO A 34 -13.63 1.22 17.44
N LEU A 35 -13.42 0.42 18.49
CA LEU A 35 -12.09 -0.08 18.88
C LEU A 35 -11.34 -0.74 17.70
N SER A 36 -12.07 -1.49 16.85
CA SER A 36 -11.49 -2.12 15.66
C SER A 36 -10.95 -1.12 14.64
N VAL A 37 -11.52 0.08 14.55
CA VAL A 37 -11.00 1.15 13.69
C VAL A 37 -9.72 1.70 14.28
N VAL A 38 -9.68 1.98 15.58
CA VAL A 38 -8.47 2.45 16.29
C VAL A 38 -7.31 1.48 16.10
N VAL A 39 -7.53 0.20 16.34
CA VAL A 39 -6.50 -0.84 16.18
C VAL A 39 -6.01 -0.90 14.73
N ARG A 40 -6.91 -0.85 13.74
CA ARG A 40 -6.52 -0.85 12.31
C ARG A 40 -5.69 0.37 11.96
N GLU A 41 -6.11 1.56 12.37
CA GLU A 41 -5.37 2.81 12.09
C GLU A 41 -3.99 2.80 12.75
N ALA A 42 -3.88 2.28 13.98
CA ALA A 42 -2.60 2.13 14.67
C ALA A 42 -1.66 1.17 13.93
N VAL A 43 -2.16 0.00 13.51
CA VAL A 43 -1.38 -1.00 12.75
C VAL A 43 -0.95 -0.45 11.39
N GLU A 44 -1.84 0.24 10.69
CA GLU A 44 -1.56 0.88 9.40
C GLU A 44 -0.37 1.85 9.51
N ARG A 45 -0.46 2.79 10.46
CA ARG A 45 0.55 3.84 10.65
C ARG A 45 1.87 3.32 11.19
N SER A 46 1.82 2.40 12.14
CA SER A 46 3.03 1.91 12.83
C SER A 46 3.84 0.93 11.97
N LEU A 47 3.16 0.12 11.15
CA LEU A 47 3.74 -1.04 10.49
C LEU A 47 3.45 -1.07 8.98
N LEU A 48 2.18 -1.14 8.56
CA LEU A 48 1.84 -1.52 7.18
C LEU A 48 2.34 -0.52 6.15
N THR A 49 2.15 0.78 6.39
CA THR A 49 2.66 1.82 5.48
C THR A 49 4.18 1.70 5.28
N LYS A 50 4.94 1.37 6.33
CA LYS A 50 6.40 1.18 6.23
C LYS A 50 6.77 -0.07 5.42
N LEU A 51 6.03 -1.16 5.63
CA LEU A 51 6.23 -2.41 4.87
C LEU A 51 5.96 -2.20 3.38
N GLU A 52 4.87 -1.51 3.03
CA GLU A 52 4.56 -1.19 1.64
C GLU A 52 5.64 -0.31 1.00
N GLN A 53 6.10 0.73 1.70
CA GLN A 53 7.16 1.60 1.20
C GLN A 53 8.47 0.85 0.99
N ARG A 54 8.82 -0.06 1.91
CA ARG A 54 9.99 -0.93 1.74
C ARG A 54 9.86 -1.80 0.49
N ARG A 55 8.72 -2.47 0.32
CA ARG A 55 8.44 -3.30 -0.86
C ARG A 55 8.54 -2.51 -2.17
N LYS A 56 7.99 -1.29 -2.21
CA LYS A 56 8.08 -0.40 -3.39
C LYS A 56 9.52 0.00 -3.69
N ARG A 57 10.31 0.33 -2.66
CA ARG A 57 11.74 0.66 -2.83
C ARG A 57 12.55 -0.52 -3.34
N GLU A 58 12.28 -1.72 -2.85
CA GLU A 58 12.95 -2.95 -3.32
C GLU A 58 12.59 -3.23 -4.79
N ALA A 59 11.32 -3.09 -5.17
CA ALA A 59 10.90 -3.22 -6.56
C ALA A 59 11.55 -2.15 -7.47
N LEU A 60 11.62 -0.89 -7.02
CA LEU A 60 12.28 0.18 -7.76
C LEU A 60 13.77 -0.10 -7.94
N LYS A 61 14.47 -0.54 -6.89
CA LYS A 61 15.88 -0.93 -6.99
C LYS A 61 16.09 -2.06 -7.99
N TRP A 62 15.21 -3.06 -7.96
CA TRP A 62 15.26 -4.16 -8.92
C TRP A 62 15.03 -3.66 -10.35
N LEU A 63 14.05 -2.78 -10.59
CA LEU A 63 13.81 -2.18 -11.91
C LEU A 63 15.01 -1.38 -12.40
N CYS A 64 15.59 -0.52 -11.56
CA CYS A 64 16.74 0.30 -11.91
C CYS A 64 18.05 -0.50 -12.07
N SER A 65 18.14 -1.70 -11.48
CA SER A 65 19.30 -2.57 -11.67
C SER A 65 19.22 -3.40 -12.94
N GLN A 66 18.12 -3.34 -13.69
CA GLN A 66 18.03 -4.04 -14.96
C GLN A 66 18.83 -3.25 -16.00
N GLU A 67 19.88 -3.85 -16.54
CA GLU A 67 20.45 -3.43 -17.81
C GLU A 67 19.54 -3.97 -18.92
N LEU A 68 18.51 -3.20 -19.24
CA LEU A 68 17.62 -3.54 -20.34
C LEU A 68 18.28 -3.10 -21.65
N PRO A 69 18.27 -3.93 -22.71
CA PRO A 69 18.79 -3.56 -24.03
C PRO A 69 17.78 -2.65 -24.73
N VAL A 70 17.56 -1.48 -24.16
CA VAL A 70 16.64 -0.46 -24.67
C VAL A 70 17.44 0.75 -25.11
N ASP A 71 17.15 1.22 -26.32
CA ASP A 71 17.73 2.46 -26.87
C ASP A 71 17.09 3.70 -26.21
N ASP A 72 17.62 4.88 -26.56
CA ASP A 72 17.06 6.16 -26.11
C ASP A 72 15.58 6.30 -26.46
N TRP A 73 14.86 7.09 -25.66
CA TRP A 73 13.42 7.27 -25.78
C TRP A 73 12.98 7.66 -27.20
N GLU A 74 13.72 8.55 -27.89
CA GLU A 74 13.34 8.97 -29.25
C GLU A 74 13.45 7.84 -30.29
N VAL A 75 14.25 6.81 -30.03
CA VAL A 75 14.36 5.62 -30.89
C VAL A 75 13.22 4.67 -30.59
N MET A 76 12.95 4.41 -29.30
CA MET A 76 11.86 3.54 -28.87
C MET A 76 10.48 4.10 -29.27
N GLU A 77 10.26 5.39 -29.12
CA GLU A 77 9.00 6.06 -29.47
C GLU A 77 8.67 5.85 -30.95
N ARG A 78 9.65 6.09 -31.83
CA ARG A 78 9.52 5.83 -33.28
C ARG A 78 9.23 4.37 -33.60
N GLN A 79 9.88 3.42 -32.91
CA GLN A 79 9.62 2.00 -33.09
C GLN A 79 8.19 1.61 -32.69
N ILE A 80 7.70 2.16 -31.58
CA ILE A 80 6.33 1.93 -31.11
C ILE A 80 5.35 2.45 -32.16
N GLU A 81 5.46 3.72 -32.57
CA GLU A 81 4.58 4.34 -33.57
C GLU A 81 4.56 3.54 -34.88
N THR A 82 5.73 3.16 -35.39
CA THR A 82 5.85 2.36 -36.63
C THR A 82 5.20 0.99 -36.49
N MET A 83 5.35 0.34 -35.32
CA MET A 83 4.71 -0.96 -35.06
C MET A 83 3.18 -0.87 -35.08
N TRP A 84 2.59 0.23 -34.58
CA TRP A 84 1.14 0.45 -34.63
C TRP A 84 0.64 0.67 -36.06
N GLU A 85 1.42 1.32 -36.92
CA GLU A 85 1.08 1.53 -38.34
C GLU A 85 1.09 0.23 -39.15
N MET A 86 1.91 -0.75 -38.78
CA MET A 86 1.96 -2.05 -39.47
C MET A 86 0.89 -3.05 -39.02
N CYS A 87 0.18 -2.78 -37.93
CA CYS A 87 -0.90 -3.62 -37.41
C CYS A 87 -2.32 -3.11 -37.73
N GLY A 88 -2.44 -1.99 -38.44
CA GLY A 88 -3.71 -1.46 -38.99
C GLY A 88 -3.91 -1.85 -40.45
#